data_AF-A0A7K6BHX0-F1
#
_entry.id   AF-A0A7K6BHX0-F1
#
_cell.length_a   1.000
_cell.length_b   1.000
_cell.length_c   1.000
_cell.angle_alpha   90.00
_cell.angle_beta   90.00
_cell.angle_gamma   90.00
#
_symmetry.space_group_name_H-M   'P 1'
#
loop_
_entity.id
_entity.type
_entity.pdbx_description
1 polymer ?
#
loop_
_entity_poly.entity_id
_entity_poly.type
_entity_poly.pdbx_seq_one_letter_code
_entity_poly.pdbx_strand_id
1 'polypeptide(L)'
;LGIAEDETFVITTTNRKEITEDSFSELVQDGATLYVLQSVDQMLLKATKERIEFLPHYDTLVKSGMYEYYASEGQNPLPFAIAELIDNSLSATCRNTDIRSIEVKLLFDESQGKPAVTVTDNGRGMTSKQLNNWAVYRLSKFTRQGDFESDHSGYVRPLPVPRSLNSDISYFGVGGKQAVFFIGQSVRMISKPADSQDVHELFLSKEDF
;
A
#
# COMPACT_ATOMS: atom_id res chain seq x y z
N LEU A 1 -32.19 28.89 -3.91
CA LEU A 1 -31.70 29.73 -5.04
C LEU A 1 -32.56 30.97 -5.29
N GLY A 2 -33.79 31.06 -4.75
CA GLY A 2 -34.64 32.25 -4.94
C GLY A 2 -35.07 32.45 -6.40
N ILE A 3 -35.09 31.37 -7.17
CA ILE A 3 -35.51 31.28 -8.58
C ILE A 3 -37.03 31.16 -8.59
N ALA A 4 -37.70 31.92 -9.47
CA ALA A 4 -39.14 31.87 -9.60
C ALA A 4 -39.60 30.61 -10.36
N GLU A 5 -40.82 30.10 -10.09
CA GLU A 5 -41.32 28.85 -10.71
C GLU A 5 -41.52 28.96 -12.22
N ASP A 6 -41.68 30.17 -12.75
CA ASP A 6 -41.83 30.46 -14.19
C ASP A 6 -40.49 30.62 -14.93
N GLU A 7 -39.36 30.61 -14.21
CA GLU A 7 -38.04 30.70 -14.81
C GLU A 7 -37.62 29.36 -15.44
N THR A 8 -37.42 29.34 -16.75
CA THR A 8 -36.95 28.15 -17.46
C THR A 8 -35.44 27.97 -17.27
N PHE A 9 -35.04 26.95 -16.53
CA PHE A 9 -33.67 26.50 -16.39
C PHE A 9 -33.57 24.98 -16.51
N VAL A 10 -32.37 24.49 -16.75
CA VAL A 10 -32.05 23.06 -16.80
C VAL A 10 -31.01 22.73 -15.74
N ILE A 11 -31.10 21.51 -15.21
CA ILE A 11 -30.06 20.92 -14.37
C ILE A 11 -29.31 19.90 -15.21
N THR A 12 -27.99 19.96 -15.22
CA THR A 12 -27.16 19.05 -16.01
C THR A 12 -26.01 18.49 -15.18
N THR A 13 -25.48 17.33 -15.59
CA THR A 13 -24.18 16.85 -15.12
C THR A 13 -23.03 17.73 -15.64
N THR A 14 -21.81 17.51 -15.17
CA THR A 14 -20.60 18.18 -15.69
C THR A 14 -20.37 17.93 -17.19
N ASN A 15 -20.95 16.86 -17.74
CA ASN A 15 -20.94 16.50 -19.17
C ASN A 15 -22.13 17.05 -19.98
N ARG A 16 -22.93 17.97 -19.43
CA ARG A 16 -24.14 18.54 -20.06
C ARG A 16 -25.24 17.51 -20.35
N LYS A 17 -25.29 16.38 -19.63
CA LYS A 17 -26.46 15.48 -19.68
C LYS A 17 -27.55 16.07 -18.80
N GLU A 18 -28.69 16.42 -19.39
CA GLU A 18 -29.84 16.97 -18.67
C GLU A 18 -30.41 15.94 -17.69
N ILE A 19 -30.74 16.40 -16.49
CA ILE A 19 -31.38 15.60 -15.46
C ILE A 19 -32.89 15.65 -15.69
N THR A 20 -33.47 14.48 -15.92
CA THR A 20 -34.91 14.27 -16.09
C THR A 20 -35.43 13.37 -14.98
N GLU A 21 -36.76 13.25 -14.84
CA GLU A 21 -37.37 12.31 -13.89
C GLU A 21 -36.88 10.87 -14.11
N ASP A 22 -36.79 10.44 -15.37
CA ASP A 22 -36.33 9.09 -15.74
C ASP A 22 -34.85 8.83 -15.43
N SER A 23 -34.01 9.87 -15.47
CA SER A 23 -32.55 9.75 -15.32
C SER A 23 -32.03 10.19 -13.95
N PHE A 24 -32.90 10.71 -13.08
CA PHE A 24 -32.53 11.27 -11.79
C PHE A 24 -31.77 10.26 -10.92
N SER A 25 -32.30 9.03 -10.78
CA SER A 25 -31.70 7.99 -9.93
C SER A 25 -30.37 7.46 -10.46
N GLU A 26 -30.14 7.53 -11.77
CA GLU A 26 -28.90 7.10 -12.42
C GLU A 26 -27.83 8.20 -12.31
N LEU A 27 -28.22 9.46 -12.52
CA LEU A 27 -27.28 10.58 -12.70
C LEU A 27 -26.98 11.35 -11.42
N VAL A 28 -27.90 11.36 -10.45
CA VAL A 28 -27.72 12.06 -9.18
C VAL A 28 -27.22 11.05 -8.13
N GLN A 29 -25.93 10.73 -8.25
CA GLN A 29 -25.21 9.87 -7.31
C GLN A 29 -24.54 10.70 -6.20
N ASP A 30 -24.14 10.03 -5.12
CA ASP A 30 -23.33 10.65 -4.08
C ASP A 30 -22.02 11.23 -4.66
N GLY A 31 -21.64 12.42 -4.19
CA GLY A 31 -20.47 13.15 -4.69
C GLY A 31 -20.61 13.81 -6.06
N ALA A 32 -21.74 13.67 -6.76
CA ALA A 32 -21.93 14.29 -8.08
C ALA A 32 -21.91 15.83 -8.03
N THR A 33 -21.30 16.45 -9.03
CA THR A 33 -21.38 17.90 -9.28
C THR A 33 -22.40 18.17 -10.38
N LEU A 34 -23.37 19.06 -10.11
CA LEU A 34 -24.41 19.44 -11.07
C LEU A 34 -24.32 20.94 -11.42
N TYR A 35 -24.76 21.29 -12.63
CA TYR A 35 -24.89 22.67 -13.09
C TYR A 35 -26.35 23.09 -13.17
N VAL A 36 -26.62 24.33 -12.80
CA VAL A 36 -27.88 25.03 -13.10
C VAL A 36 -27.59 25.99 -14.25
N LEU A 37 -28.27 25.82 -15.37
CA LEU A 37 -28.04 26.55 -16.62
C LEU A 37 -29.39 27.02 -17.22
N GLN A 38 -29.36 28.04 -18.08
CA GLN A 38 -30.53 28.50 -18.85
C GLN A 38 -30.88 27.55 -20.00
N SER A 39 -29.88 26.87 -20.57
CA SER A 39 -30.06 25.82 -21.57
C SER A 39 -28.89 24.84 -21.51
N VAL A 40 -29.07 23.63 -22.04
CA VAL A 40 -28.07 22.55 -21.96
C VAL A 40 -26.72 22.98 -22.53
N ASP A 41 -26.74 23.75 -23.63
CA ASP A 41 -25.54 24.20 -24.34
C ASP A 41 -25.04 25.58 -23.90
N GLN A 42 -25.60 26.17 -22.82
CA GLN A 42 -25.18 27.49 -22.35
C GLN A 42 -23.65 27.56 -22.16
N MET A 43 -23.01 28.58 -22.72
CA MET A 43 -21.56 28.78 -22.53
C MET A 43 -21.25 28.99 -21.03
N LEU A 44 -20.26 28.25 -20.51
CA LEU A 44 -19.78 28.46 -19.14
C LEU A 44 -19.01 29.78 -19.07
N LEU A 45 -19.67 30.82 -18.55
CA LEU A 45 -19.08 32.15 -18.38
C LEU A 45 -17.99 32.17 -17.29
N LYS A 46 -18.00 31.17 -16.40
CA LYS A 46 -16.98 30.96 -15.36
C LYS A 46 -16.66 29.48 -15.26
N ALA A 47 -15.38 29.18 -15.03
CA ALA A 47 -14.94 27.83 -14.73
C ALA A 47 -15.54 27.35 -13.39
N THR A 48 -15.86 26.07 -13.32
CA THR A 48 -16.38 25.38 -12.15
C THR A 48 -15.28 24.52 -11.52
N LYS A 49 -15.53 24.00 -10.32
CA LYS A 49 -14.65 23.05 -9.64
C LYS A 49 -15.46 21.81 -9.31
N GLU A 50 -15.17 20.72 -10.01
CA GLU A 50 -15.75 19.41 -9.72
C GLU A 50 -14.92 18.71 -8.64
N ARG A 51 -15.58 18.23 -7.59
CA ARG A 51 -14.93 17.44 -6.55
C ARG A 51 -14.76 16.01 -7.04
N ILE A 52 -13.56 15.47 -6.88
CA ILE A 52 -13.26 14.07 -7.18
C ILE A 52 -12.50 13.43 -6.02
N GLU A 53 -12.71 12.13 -5.83
CA GLU A 53 -11.88 11.29 -4.96
C GLU A 53 -11.05 10.36 -5.83
N PHE A 54 -9.73 10.45 -5.72
CA PHE A 54 -8.78 9.67 -6.52
C PHE A 54 -7.90 8.81 -5.62
N LEU A 55 -8.53 8.03 -4.74
CA LEU A 55 -7.83 7.06 -3.92
C LEU A 55 -7.10 6.05 -4.82
N PRO A 56 -5.81 5.75 -4.57
CA PRO A 56 -5.12 4.74 -5.34
C PRO A 56 -5.87 3.42 -5.30
N HIS A 57 -6.15 2.85 -6.47
CA HIS A 57 -6.77 1.53 -6.55
C HIS A 57 -5.90 0.49 -5.84
N TYR A 58 -6.49 -0.52 -5.20
CA TYR A 58 -5.76 -1.54 -4.43
C TYR A 58 -4.75 -2.33 -5.27
N ASP A 59 -4.88 -2.31 -6.59
CA ASP A 59 -3.88 -2.79 -7.55
C ASP A 59 -2.48 -2.18 -7.32
N THR A 60 -2.43 -0.97 -6.74
CA THR A 60 -1.19 -0.34 -6.28
C THR A 60 -0.38 -1.25 -5.34
N LEU A 61 -1.06 -2.12 -4.57
CA LEU A 61 -0.45 -3.15 -3.73
C LEU A 61 -0.40 -4.50 -4.45
N VAL A 62 -1.55 -5.05 -4.87
CA VAL A 62 -1.63 -6.44 -5.32
C VAL A 62 -0.93 -6.72 -6.65
N LYS A 63 -0.70 -5.70 -7.49
CA LYS A 63 0.07 -5.80 -8.73
C LYS A 63 1.45 -5.16 -8.63
N SER A 64 1.86 -4.71 -7.43
CA SER A 64 3.08 -3.92 -7.21
C SER A 64 4.37 -4.61 -7.65
N GLY A 65 4.44 -5.94 -7.56
CA GLY A 65 5.60 -6.73 -7.98
C GLY A 65 5.44 -7.45 -9.33
N MET A 66 4.24 -7.44 -9.94
CA MET A 66 3.90 -8.32 -11.06
C MET A 66 4.75 -8.06 -12.32
N TYR A 67 5.25 -6.85 -12.49
CA TYR A 67 6.01 -6.41 -13.67
C TYR A 67 7.40 -5.85 -13.35
N GLU A 68 7.84 -5.95 -12.10
CA GLU A 68 9.11 -5.36 -11.64
C GLU A 68 10.29 -6.31 -11.79
N TYR A 69 10.04 -7.61 -11.63
CA TYR A 69 11.06 -8.65 -11.61
C TYR A 69 11.15 -9.33 -12.99
N TYR A 70 11.92 -8.74 -13.91
CA TYR A 70 12.14 -9.30 -15.25
C TYR A 70 13.39 -10.18 -15.30
N ALA A 71 13.34 -11.25 -16.09
CA ALA A 71 14.50 -12.07 -16.37
C ALA A 71 15.49 -11.31 -17.25
N SER A 72 16.76 -11.29 -16.85
CA SER A 72 17.86 -10.70 -17.62
C SER A 72 19.11 -11.55 -17.43
N GLU A 73 20.02 -11.53 -18.42
CA GLU A 73 21.30 -12.25 -18.35
C GLU A 73 21.18 -13.75 -18.02
N GLY A 74 20.06 -14.38 -18.42
CA GLY A 74 19.80 -15.79 -18.13
C GLY A 74 19.44 -16.11 -16.68
N GLN A 75 19.18 -15.09 -15.85
CA GLN A 75 18.81 -15.28 -14.45
C GLN A 75 17.29 -15.27 -14.25
N ASN A 76 16.79 -16.22 -13.45
CA ASN A 76 15.42 -16.22 -12.98
C ASN A 76 15.26 -15.12 -11.91
N PRO A 77 14.21 -14.28 -11.97
CA PRO A 77 14.11 -13.13 -11.07
C PRO A 77 13.45 -13.44 -9.71
N LEU A 78 12.95 -14.66 -9.48
CA LEU A 78 12.36 -15.08 -8.19
C LEU A 78 13.30 -14.89 -6.97
N PRO A 79 14.60 -15.20 -7.03
CA PRO A 79 15.51 -14.94 -5.93
C PRO A 79 15.61 -13.45 -5.56
N PHE A 80 15.37 -12.53 -6.49
CA PHE A 80 15.39 -11.09 -6.19
C PHE A 80 14.20 -10.67 -5.31
N ALA A 81 13.02 -11.26 -5.53
CA ALA A 81 11.88 -11.05 -4.64
C ALA A 81 12.16 -11.61 -3.22
N ILE A 82 12.80 -12.77 -3.11
CA ILE A 82 13.20 -13.32 -1.81
C ILE A 82 14.28 -12.43 -1.15
N ALA A 83 15.21 -11.88 -1.92
CA ALA A 83 16.26 -10.99 -1.44
C ALA A 83 15.68 -9.74 -0.76
N GLU A 84 14.62 -9.14 -1.31
CA GLU A 84 13.93 -8.00 -0.67
C GLU A 84 13.40 -8.34 0.74
N LEU A 85 12.95 -9.58 0.97
CA LEU A 85 12.51 -10.03 2.29
C LEU A 85 13.69 -10.32 3.23
N ILE A 86 14.78 -10.85 2.69
CA ILE A 86 16.05 -11.03 3.42
C ILE A 86 16.62 -9.67 3.82
N ASP A 87 16.57 -8.65 2.98
CA ASP A 87 17.04 -7.30 3.26
C ASP A 87 16.29 -6.65 4.42
N ASN A 88 14.97 -6.85 4.47
CA ASN A 88 14.15 -6.43 5.62
C ASN A 88 14.57 -7.17 6.91
N SER A 89 14.80 -8.47 6.82
CA SER A 89 15.23 -9.33 7.93
C SER A 89 16.64 -8.97 8.43
N LEU A 90 17.56 -8.60 7.52
CA LEU A 90 18.88 -8.09 7.85
C LEU A 90 18.76 -6.79 8.65
N SER A 91 17.88 -5.88 8.23
CA SER A 91 17.61 -4.65 8.98
C SER A 91 17.01 -4.94 10.35
N ALA A 92 16.08 -5.90 10.46
CA ALA A 92 15.43 -6.27 11.71
C ALA A 92 16.39 -6.92 12.72
N THR A 93 17.36 -7.70 12.25
CA THR A 93 18.33 -8.45 13.07
C THR A 93 19.62 -7.68 13.36
N CYS A 94 19.79 -6.46 12.84
CA CYS A 94 21.08 -5.76 12.87
C CYS A 94 21.63 -5.43 14.27
N ARG A 95 20.77 -5.44 15.31
CA ARG A 95 21.12 -5.19 16.71
C ARG A 95 21.02 -6.42 17.60
N ASN A 96 20.84 -7.61 17.02
CA ASN A 96 20.82 -8.84 17.81
C ASN A 96 22.16 -9.00 18.55
N THR A 97 22.09 -9.39 19.82
CA THR A 97 23.26 -9.72 20.64
C THR A 97 23.83 -11.08 20.30
N ASP A 98 22.97 -11.99 19.88
CA ASP A 98 23.29 -13.37 19.48
C ASP A 98 23.21 -13.54 17.95
N ILE A 99 23.07 -14.79 17.51
CA ILE A 99 22.96 -15.15 16.10
C ILE A 99 21.82 -14.37 15.41
N ARG A 100 22.09 -13.93 14.18
CA ARG A 100 21.10 -13.37 13.27
C ARG A 100 20.58 -14.51 12.39
N SER A 101 19.42 -15.06 12.74
CA SER A 101 18.78 -16.15 12.00
C SER A 101 17.77 -15.57 11.01
N ILE A 102 17.87 -16.00 9.76
CA ILE A 102 16.91 -15.71 8.70
C ILE A 102 16.66 -17.04 7.98
N GLU A 103 15.44 -17.56 8.10
CA GLU A 103 15.02 -18.84 7.55
C GLU A 103 14.06 -18.60 6.39
N VAL A 104 14.35 -19.22 5.24
CA VAL A 104 13.43 -19.28 4.10
C VAL A 104 12.94 -20.72 3.97
N LYS A 105 11.64 -20.96 4.19
CA LYS A 105 11.03 -22.30 4.06
C LYS A 105 10.07 -22.33 2.89
N LEU A 106 10.26 -23.31 2.01
CA LEU A 106 9.39 -23.62 0.89
C LEU A 106 8.49 -24.79 1.29
N LEU A 107 7.28 -24.49 1.71
CA LEU A 107 6.30 -25.46 2.18
C LEU A 107 5.48 -25.95 0.99
N PHE A 108 6.05 -26.86 0.21
CA PHE A 108 5.43 -27.44 -1.00
C PHE A 108 4.99 -28.89 -0.83
N ASP A 109 5.07 -29.42 0.39
CA ASP A 109 4.50 -30.72 0.73
C ASP A 109 2.98 -30.59 0.84
N GLU A 110 2.26 -31.08 -0.17
CA GLU A 110 0.80 -30.99 -0.24
C GLU A 110 0.09 -31.70 0.93
N SER A 111 0.76 -32.65 1.61
CA SER A 111 0.21 -33.28 2.81
C SER A 111 0.11 -32.31 4.00
N GLN A 112 0.84 -31.20 3.96
CA GLN A 112 0.87 -30.16 4.99
C GLN A 112 -0.05 -28.97 4.66
N GLY A 113 -0.74 -29.01 3.52
CA GLY A 113 -1.66 -27.99 3.05
C GLY A 113 -1.24 -27.35 1.73
N LYS A 114 -1.75 -26.16 1.45
CA LYS A 114 -1.46 -25.42 0.21
C LYS A 114 -0.01 -24.93 0.17
N PRO A 115 0.61 -24.79 -1.02
CA PRO A 115 1.95 -24.24 -1.17
C PRO A 115 2.13 -22.90 -0.47
N ALA A 116 3.21 -22.74 0.28
CA ALA A 116 3.56 -21.48 0.93
C ALA A 116 5.07 -21.23 0.93
N VAL A 117 5.45 -19.96 0.86
CA VAL A 117 6.82 -19.49 1.08
C VAL A 117 6.81 -18.68 2.37
N THR A 118 7.70 -19.01 3.30
CA THR A 118 7.83 -18.28 4.57
C THR A 118 9.23 -17.74 4.71
N VAL A 119 9.34 -16.50 5.19
CA VAL A 119 10.59 -15.88 5.62
C VAL A 119 10.43 -15.54 7.09
N THR A 120 11.27 -16.14 7.93
CA THR A 120 11.21 -15.97 9.39
C THR A 120 12.56 -15.47 9.87
N ASP A 121 12.57 -14.43 10.70
CA ASP A 121 13.79 -13.92 11.33
C ASP A 121 13.61 -13.80 12.84
N ASN A 122 14.74 -13.77 13.56
CA ASN A 122 14.78 -13.54 15.01
C ASN A 122 15.13 -12.09 15.35
N GLY A 123 14.75 -11.14 14.49
CA GLY A 123 15.02 -9.73 14.68
C GLY A 123 14.11 -9.08 15.73
N ARG A 124 14.14 -7.75 15.77
CA ARG A 124 13.41 -6.95 16.77
C ARG A 124 11.88 -7.02 16.71
N GLY A 125 11.30 -7.64 15.69
CA GLY A 125 9.86 -7.64 15.45
C GLY A 125 9.28 -6.26 15.11
N MET A 126 7.95 -6.16 15.09
CA MET A 126 7.20 -4.94 14.82
C MET A 126 6.04 -4.80 15.81
N THR A 127 5.87 -3.60 16.38
CA THR A 127 4.65 -3.25 17.13
C THR A 127 3.44 -3.19 16.20
N SER A 128 2.22 -3.16 16.75
CA SER A 128 0.98 -2.99 15.96
C SER A 128 1.05 -1.75 15.03
N LYS A 129 1.61 -0.64 15.51
CA LYS A 129 1.78 0.58 14.70
C LYS A 129 2.81 0.41 13.59
N GLN A 130 3.94 -0.24 13.87
CA GLN A 130 4.97 -0.52 12.87
C GLN A 130 4.47 -1.49 11.79
N LEU A 131 3.64 -2.47 12.18
CA LEU A 131 2.98 -3.38 11.25
C LEU A 131 1.95 -2.66 10.36
N ASN A 132 1.17 -1.73 10.92
CA ASN A 132 0.30 -0.85 10.14
C ASN A 132 1.12 0.04 9.18
N ASN A 133 2.21 0.64 9.65
CA ASN A 133 3.12 1.42 8.80
C ASN A 133 3.72 0.57 7.67
N TRP A 134 4.01 -0.72 7.92
CA TRP A 134 4.39 -1.65 6.88
C TRP A 134 3.27 -1.80 5.85
N ALA A 135 1.99 -1.84 6.19
CA ALA A 135 0.91 -1.96 5.20
C ALA A 135 0.81 -0.75 4.24
N VAL A 136 1.21 0.45 4.68
CA VAL A 136 1.11 1.66 3.88
C VAL A 136 2.13 1.65 2.72
N TYR A 137 1.64 1.74 1.50
CA TYR A 137 2.49 1.75 0.30
C TYR A 137 3.30 3.04 0.20
N ARG A 138 4.59 2.94 -0.17
CA ARG A 138 5.57 4.05 -0.23
C ARG A 138 5.82 4.78 1.10
N LEU A 139 5.36 4.24 2.23
CA LEU A 139 5.77 4.74 3.55
C LEU A 139 7.18 4.23 3.86
N SER A 140 8.15 5.14 3.81
CA SER A 140 9.57 4.83 3.96
C SER A 140 10.09 5.23 5.34
N LYS A 141 11.36 4.89 5.62
CA LYS A 141 12.08 5.36 6.80
C LYS A 141 12.22 6.90 6.89
N PHE A 142 12.01 7.61 5.77
CA PHE A 142 12.09 9.07 5.69
C PHE A 142 10.74 9.77 5.92
N THR A 143 9.63 9.09 5.62
CA THR A 143 8.29 9.68 5.65
C THR A 143 7.41 9.15 6.77
N ARG A 144 7.75 7.98 7.35
CA ARG A 144 7.11 7.54 8.58
C ARG A 144 7.40 8.58 9.67
N GLN A 145 6.36 9.16 10.24
CA GLN A 145 6.51 9.93 11.46
C GLN A 145 7.10 8.97 12.50
N GLY A 146 8.36 9.21 12.90
CA GLY A 146 8.95 8.49 14.01
C GLY A 146 8.09 8.76 15.23
N ASP A 147 7.78 7.71 15.99
CA ASP A 147 6.97 7.81 17.20
C ASP A 147 7.57 8.89 18.11
N PHE A 148 6.87 10.03 18.24
CA PHE A 148 7.27 11.07 19.18
C PHE A 148 6.78 10.78 20.61
N GLU A 149 6.05 9.68 20.86
CA GLU A 149 5.47 9.44 22.20
C GLU A 149 5.55 8.00 22.75
N SER A 150 6.09 6.99 22.05
CA SER A 150 6.23 5.66 22.72
C SER A 150 7.32 4.70 22.24
N ASP A 151 7.86 4.80 21.02
CA ASP A 151 8.97 3.97 20.55
C ASP A 151 10.21 4.83 20.27
N HIS A 152 11.23 4.76 21.12
CA HIS A 152 12.50 5.49 21.02
C HIS A 152 13.38 5.16 19.79
N SER A 153 12.83 4.91 18.59
CA SER A 153 13.66 4.68 17.39
C SER A 153 13.11 5.34 16.12
N GLY A 154 13.19 6.67 16.08
CA GLY A 154 13.30 7.38 14.81
C GLY A 154 14.41 6.78 13.92
N TYR A 155 14.32 6.96 12.60
CA TYR A 155 15.36 6.47 11.71
C TYR A 155 16.73 7.06 12.09
N VAL A 156 17.65 6.19 12.52
CA VAL A 156 19.04 6.56 12.79
C VAL A 156 19.88 6.08 11.61
N ARG A 157 20.46 7.02 10.88
CA ARG A 157 21.37 6.71 9.78
C ARG A 157 22.61 6.00 10.34
N PRO A 158 23.00 4.83 9.81
CA PRO A 158 24.20 4.15 10.27
C PRO A 158 25.47 4.94 9.91
N LEU A 159 26.52 4.75 10.71
CA LEU A 159 27.85 5.26 10.40
C LEU A 159 28.43 4.56 9.16
N PRO A 160 29.38 5.20 8.45
CA PRO A 160 30.15 4.54 7.42
C PRO A 160 30.88 3.32 7.99
N VAL A 161 30.75 2.19 7.30
CA VAL A 161 31.45 0.94 7.62
C VAL A 161 32.07 0.38 6.33
N PRO A 162 33.13 -0.44 6.41
CA PRO A 162 33.74 -1.05 5.22
C PRO A 162 32.69 -1.74 4.34
N ARG A 163 32.77 -1.49 3.02
CA ARG A 163 31.83 -2.01 2.01
C ARG A 163 30.36 -1.61 2.22
N SER A 164 30.08 -0.63 3.09
CA SER A 164 28.73 -0.20 3.46
C SER A 164 27.85 -1.34 4.01
N LEU A 165 28.45 -2.37 4.61
CA LEU A 165 27.76 -3.52 5.22
C LEU A 165 27.08 -3.14 6.55
N ASN A 166 26.10 -2.24 6.49
CA ASN A 166 25.43 -1.63 7.64
C ASN A 166 24.04 -2.21 7.93
N SER A 167 23.54 -3.15 7.11
CA SER A 167 22.17 -3.69 7.17
C SER A 167 21.04 -2.65 7.01
N ASP A 168 21.36 -1.42 6.58
CA ASP A 168 20.40 -0.36 6.28
C ASP A 168 20.12 -0.29 4.77
N ILE A 169 19.46 -1.32 4.27
CA ILE A 169 19.25 -1.55 2.84
C ILE A 169 17.95 -0.86 2.36
N SER A 170 16.92 -0.81 3.23
CA SER A 170 15.62 -0.25 2.89
C SER A 170 15.69 1.24 2.48
N TYR A 171 14.90 1.63 1.46
CA TYR A 171 14.82 3.02 1.01
C TYR A 171 13.40 3.46 0.65
N PHE A 172 12.69 2.70 -0.19
CA PHE A 172 11.47 3.16 -0.85
C PHE A 172 10.15 2.87 -0.11
N GLY A 173 10.15 1.94 0.85
CA GLY A 173 8.92 1.54 1.55
C GLY A 173 7.96 0.69 0.71
N VAL A 174 8.45 0.04 -0.36
CA VAL A 174 7.63 -0.80 -1.27
C VAL A 174 8.15 -2.22 -1.46
N GLY A 175 9.47 -2.46 -1.34
CA GLY A 175 10.12 -3.71 -1.74
C GLY A 175 9.50 -4.97 -1.13
N GLY A 176 9.24 -4.98 0.18
CA GLY A 176 8.58 -6.11 0.84
C GLY A 176 7.17 -6.42 0.29
N LYS A 177 6.40 -5.42 -0.14
CA LYS A 177 5.07 -5.62 -0.74
C LYS A 177 5.19 -6.14 -2.16
N GLN A 178 6.11 -5.59 -2.94
CA GLN A 178 6.41 -6.07 -4.28
C GLN A 178 6.81 -7.53 -4.26
N ALA A 179 7.70 -7.92 -3.33
CA ALA A 179 8.14 -9.29 -3.17
C ALA A 179 6.99 -10.27 -2.89
N VAL A 180 6.16 -10.00 -1.87
CA VAL A 180 5.09 -10.94 -1.49
C VAL A 180 3.99 -11.05 -2.55
N PHE A 181 3.65 -9.95 -3.23
CA PHE A 181 2.66 -9.95 -4.31
C PHE A 181 3.22 -10.37 -5.68
N PHE A 182 4.54 -10.47 -5.82
CA PHE A 182 5.17 -11.18 -6.93
C PHE A 182 5.17 -12.70 -6.69
N ILE A 183 5.49 -13.14 -5.47
CA ILE A 183 5.55 -14.56 -5.10
C ILE A 183 4.16 -15.20 -5.03
N GLY A 184 3.15 -14.47 -4.54
CA GLY A 184 1.81 -15.00 -4.34
C GLY A 184 0.73 -13.92 -4.34
N GLN A 185 -0.48 -14.30 -3.92
CA GLN A 185 -1.66 -13.41 -3.91
C GLN A 185 -2.12 -13.00 -2.51
N SER A 186 -1.42 -13.47 -1.48
CA SER A 186 -1.75 -13.19 -0.09
C SER A 186 -0.49 -13.21 0.76
N VAL A 187 -0.45 -12.37 1.79
CA VAL A 187 0.62 -12.31 2.77
C VAL A 187 0.02 -12.28 4.17
N ARG A 188 0.57 -13.11 5.06
CA ARG A 188 0.30 -13.09 6.49
C ARG A 188 1.56 -12.66 7.21
N MET A 189 1.54 -11.47 7.78
CA MET A 189 2.62 -10.92 8.59
C MET A 189 2.34 -11.27 10.04
N ILE A 190 3.27 -11.94 10.70
CA ILE A 190 3.19 -12.31 12.12
C ILE A 190 4.45 -11.76 12.77
N SER A 191 4.31 -10.90 13.78
CA SER A 191 5.45 -10.24 14.41
C SER A 191 5.24 -10.02 15.90
N LYS A 192 6.33 -10.12 16.67
CA LYS A 192 6.32 -9.90 18.12
C LYS A 192 7.61 -9.19 18.55
N PRO A 193 7.52 -7.93 19.02
CA PRO A 193 8.63 -7.26 19.68
C PRO A 193 9.06 -7.96 20.98
N ALA A 194 10.32 -7.76 21.37
CA ALA A 194 10.88 -8.37 22.58
C ALA A 194 10.16 -7.92 23.86
N ASP A 195 9.74 -6.66 23.90
CA ASP A 195 9.02 -5.99 24.99
C ASP A 195 7.49 -6.18 24.94
N SER A 196 6.96 -6.65 23.82
CA SER A 196 5.53 -6.97 23.70
C SER A 196 5.20 -8.32 24.33
N GLN A 197 4.10 -8.40 25.08
CA GLN A 197 3.50 -9.69 25.47
C GLN A 197 2.71 -10.32 24.31
N ASP A 198 2.19 -9.48 23.41
CA ASP A 198 1.28 -9.88 22.36
C ASP A 198 1.98 -10.11 21.02
N VAL A 199 1.48 -11.08 20.26
CA VAL A 199 1.80 -11.27 18.84
C VAL A 199 0.87 -10.40 18.02
N HIS A 200 1.42 -9.64 17.09
CA HIS A 200 0.65 -8.84 16.14
C HIS A 200 0.60 -9.53 14.78
N GLU A 201 -0.59 -9.59 14.21
CA GLU A 201 -0.85 -10.25 12.94
C GLU A 201 -1.61 -9.33 11.99
N LEU A 202 -1.18 -9.31 10.73
CA LEU A 202 -1.82 -8.58 9.64
C LEU A 202 -1.91 -9.50 8.42
N PHE A 203 -3.10 -9.56 7.83
CA PHE A 203 -3.34 -10.28 6.59
C PHE A 203 -3.70 -9.29 5.49
N LEU A 204 -3.01 -9.39 4.35
CA LEU A 204 -3.36 -8.67 3.12
C LEU A 204 -3.48 -9.70 2.01
N SER A 205 -4.59 -9.69 1.27
CA SER A 205 -4.79 -10.61 0.16
C SER A 205 -5.53 -9.94 -0.98
N LYS A 206 -5.35 -10.47 -2.20
CA LYS A 206 -6.12 -10.05 -3.36
C LYS A 206 -7.63 -10.30 -3.19
N GLU A 207 -8.01 -11.29 -2.40
CA GLU A 207 -9.42 -11.68 -2.19
C GLU A 207 -10.15 -10.72 -1.24
N ASP A 208 -9.42 -10.10 -0.29
CA ASP A 208 -10.00 -9.16 0.68
C ASP A 208 -10.19 -7.73 0.12
N PHE A 209 -9.67 -7.44 -1.07
CA PHE A 209 -9.79 -6.14 -1.76
C PHE A 209 -10.88 -6.17 -2.83
#